data_AF-A0AAV9ZPS0-F1
#
_entry.id   AF-A0AAV9ZPS0-F1
#
_cell.length_a   1.000
_cell.length_b   1.000
_cell.length_c   1.000
_cell.angle_alpha   90.00
_cell.angle_beta   90.00
_cell.angle_gamma   90.00
#
_symmetry.space_group_name_H-M   'P 1'
#
loop_
_entity.id
_entity.type
_entity.pdbx_description
1 polymer ?
#
loop_
_entity_poly.entity_id
_entity_poly.type
_entity_poly.pdbx_seq_one_letter_code
_entity_poly.pdbx_strand_id
1 'polypeptide(L)'
;MRLTVVSVQREYLELTGLLRYIKIYKPRLDGITDPTANPASPDNCIGCFTDDPRIAQMYWQACLPFWLIRPLSAFADENILRVVLPLPAADFLEFAPAPGYSPMGATDRLDDRLRLLHRCTQSTPWYRDPFESNSPSAIASTSTSAPIAGPSVGTSSRQASMMSASKSRGSASVDVTARLQEKAAKAARGPNPNAKPMPPIINAWSHALSEIDRTRPPACGVDLPQRYVMPEPALVVPADDEVRRRVYLHHYRMLRDGLLFRLTDRSTRVGKLVEQGKSASRARARSANIEDLLRPAFEACGINVFVDFPVPPEHAREMRLHTAQEFLWEIAEINFRYEFLSLDVRASKLYRPDECRRCFAGDGLLPTDFCEGQRGLGAREPEDRLPYLLSMAHLMSSWSVPCQRPEGINTANARPMEEWNGHDVRQLERRVARYYTQSFYELFGRAAVVPMRLEHELGT
;
A
#
# COMPACT_ATOMS: atom_id res chain seq x y z
N MET A 1 -0.45 14.20 -7.65
CA MET A 1 -0.89 14.72 -6.33
C MET A 1 -2.36 15.14 -6.44
N ARG A 2 -3.33 14.30 -6.07
CA ARG A 2 -4.74 14.73 -6.01
C ARG A 2 -5.04 15.19 -4.59
N LEU A 3 -5.24 16.50 -4.43
CA LEU A 3 -5.63 17.11 -3.15
C LEU A 3 -7.06 16.69 -2.84
N THR A 4 -7.30 16.04 -1.70
CA THR A 4 -8.67 15.86 -1.20
C THR A 4 -9.27 17.22 -0.86
N VAL A 5 -10.60 17.38 -0.88
CA VAL A 5 -11.25 18.65 -0.49
C VAL A 5 -10.78 19.10 0.90
N VAL A 6 -10.58 18.15 1.83
CA VAL A 6 -10.04 18.43 3.16
C VAL A 6 -8.59 18.93 3.10
N SER A 7 -7.74 18.31 2.27
CA SER A 7 -6.37 18.78 2.05
C SER A 7 -6.35 20.18 1.43
N VAL A 8 -7.18 20.45 0.41
CA VAL A 8 -7.30 21.79 -0.19
C VAL A 8 -7.78 22.80 0.85
N GLN A 9 -8.82 22.48 1.62
CA GLN A 9 -9.34 23.37 2.66
C GLN A 9 -8.29 23.65 3.73
N ARG A 10 -7.55 22.63 4.16
CA ARG A 10 -6.47 22.78 5.14
C ARG A 10 -5.34 23.65 4.61
N GLU A 11 -4.80 23.34 3.44
CA GLU A 11 -3.73 24.12 2.80
C GLU A 11 -4.20 25.55 2.53
N TYR A 12 -5.45 25.73 2.10
CA TYR A 12 -6.05 27.05 1.91
C TYR A 12 -6.13 27.83 3.22
N LEU A 13 -6.59 27.22 4.31
CA LEU A 13 -6.68 27.85 5.63
C LEU A 13 -5.28 28.18 6.18
N GLU A 14 -4.31 27.30 5.99
CA GLU A 14 -2.92 27.49 6.41
C GLU A 14 -2.26 28.64 5.63
N LEU A 15 -2.37 28.65 4.31
CA LEU A 15 -1.90 29.75 3.46
C LEU A 15 -2.60 31.07 3.78
N THR A 16 -3.92 31.03 4.00
CA THR A 16 -4.69 32.22 4.36
C THR A 16 -4.24 32.77 5.72
N GLY A 17 -4.02 31.88 6.70
CA GLY A 17 -3.47 32.22 8.01
C GLY A 17 -2.09 32.85 7.91
N LEU A 18 -1.18 32.24 7.14
CA LEU A 18 0.17 32.75 6.92
C LEU A 18 0.17 34.12 6.22
N LEU A 19 -0.66 34.27 5.18
CA LEU A 19 -0.80 35.55 4.47
C LEU A 19 -1.33 36.66 5.40
N ARG A 20 -2.32 36.34 6.24
CA ARG A 20 -2.82 37.28 7.26
C ARG A 20 -1.76 37.62 8.29
N TYR A 21 -1.00 36.63 8.75
CA TYR A 21 0.13 36.86 9.66
C TYR A 21 1.14 37.82 9.04
N ILE A 22 1.62 37.55 7.82
CA ILE A 22 2.64 38.38 7.17
C ILE A 22 2.13 39.79 6.85
N LYS A 23 0.89 39.92 6.36
CA LYS A 23 0.37 41.21 5.87
C LYS A 23 -0.26 42.08 6.95
N ILE A 24 -0.79 41.49 8.02
CA ILE A 24 -1.59 42.19 9.02
C ILE A 24 -0.93 42.12 10.39
N TYR A 25 -0.70 40.91 10.91
CA TYR A 25 -0.33 40.76 12.31
C TYR A 25 1.15 41.03 12.57
N LYS A 26 2.06 40.56 11.72
CA LYS A 26 3.51 40.79 11.86
C LYS A 26 3.86 42.29 11.85
N PRO A 27 3.35 43.11 10.90
CA PRO A 27 3.60 44.55 10.93
C PRO A 27 3.04 45.25 12.17
N ARG A 28 1.93 44.77 12.75
CA ARG A 28 1.40 45.29 14.02
C ARG A 28 2.25 44.88 15.22
N LEU A 29 2.66 43.61 15.28
CA LEU A 29 3.55 43.09 16.33
C LEU A 29 4.89 43.84 16.32
N ASP A 30 5.37 44.24 15.15
CA ASP A 30 6.60 45.04 14.98
C ASP A 30 6.39 46.56 15.21
N GLY A 31 5.16 47.00 15.48
CA GLY A 31 4.82 48.42 15.66
C GLY A 31 4.89 49.28 14.38
N ILE A 32 4.96 48.66 13.20
CA ILE A 32 5.09 49.33 11.89
C ILE A 32 3.75 49.94 11.44
N THR A 33 2.63 49.31 11.81
CA THR A 33 1.28 49.74 11.41
C THR A 33 0.38 49.96 12.60
N ASP A 34 -0.40 51.04 12.55
CA ASP A 34 -1.41 51.36 13.55
C ASP A 34 -2.58 50.37 13.47
N PRO A 35 -2.89 49.60 14.53
CA PRO A 35 -4.01 48.67 14.58
C PRO A 35 -5.38 49.33 14.35
N THR A 36 -5.50 50.63 14.63
CA THR A 36 -6.76 51.40 14.49
C THR A 36 -7.09 51.75 13.04
N ALA A 37 -6.10 51.74 12.14
CA ALA A 37 -6.29 52.09 10.73
C ALA A 37 -7.03 51.01 9.93
N ASN A 38 -7.06 49.77 10.42
CA ASN A 38 -7.81 48.68 9.79
C ASN A 38 -8.21 47.64 10.85
N PRO A 39 -9.35 47.80 11.55
CA PRO A 39 -9.78 46.88 12.59
C PRO A 39 -10.32 45.59 11.94
N ALA A 40 -9.44 44.79 11.34
CA ALA A 40 -9.74 43.41 11.03
C ALA A 40 -10.17 42.75 12.33
N SER A 41 -11.45 42.41 12.42
CA SER A 41 -12.04 41.89 13.65
C SER A 41 -11.25 40.67 14.13
N PRO A 42 -10.84 40.60 15.41
CA PRO A 42 -10.11 39.45 15.96
C PRO A 42 -10.95 38.16 16.02
N ASP A 43 -12.20 38.19 15.54
CA ASP A 43 -13.24 37.15 15.67
C ASP A 43 -12.82 35.73 15.25
N ASN A 44 -11.69 35.56 14.54
CA ASN A 44 -11.21 34.26 14.09
C ASN A 44 -9.75 33.95 14.49
N CYS A 45 -9.22 34.59 15.55
CA CYS A 45 -7.89 34.30 16.09
C CYS A 45 -8.00 33.54 17.41
N ILE A 46 -7.29 32.41 17.53
CA ILE A 46 -7.21 31.63 18.78
C ILE A 46 -6.38 32.39 19.84
N GLY A 47 -5.43 33.23 19.45
CA GLY A 47 -4.59 34.00 20.37
C GLY A 47 -3.40 33.22 20.93
N CYS A 48 -2.86 33.65 22.08
CA CYS A 48 -1.69 33.03 22.71
C CYS A 48 -1.79 32.98 24.24
N PHE A 49 -1.41 31.85 24.83
CA PHE A 49 -1.10 31.74 26.25
C PHE A 49 0.39 32.04 26.45
N THR A 50 0.73 32.94 27.37
CA THR A 50 2.12 33.33 27.62
C THR A 50 2.32 33.65 29.09
N ASP A 51 3.48 33.35 29.64
CA ASP A 51 3.92 33.83 30.95
C ASP A 51 4.81 35.08 30.86
N ASP A 52 5.31 35.41 29.65
CA ASP A 52 6.10 36.62 29.39
C ASP A 52 5.20 37.86 29.20
N PRO A 53 5.29 38.89 30.08
CA PRO A 53 4.52 40.13 29.95
C PRO A 53 4.83 40.91 28.67
N ARG A 54 6.04 40.77 28.11
CA ARG A 54 6.44 41.44 26.86
C ARG A 54 5.67 40.88 25.67
N ILE A 55 5.50 39.55 25.63
CA ILE A 55 4.68 38.89 24.60
C ILE A 55 3.22 39.31 24.75
N ALA A 56 2.70 39.37 25.98
CA ALA A 56 1.35 39.85 26.25
C ALA A 56 1.15 41.30 25.78
N GLN A 57 2.08 42.20 26.07
CA GLN A 57 2.05 43.58 25.61
C GLN A 57 2.10 43.68 24.08
N MET A 58 2.94 42.87 23.43
CA MET A 58 3.06 42.81 21.98
C MET A 58 1.74 42.33 21.33
N TYR A 59 1.09 41.31 21.89
CA TYR A 59 -0.21 40.82 21.43
C TYR A 59 -1.33 41.84 21.65
N TRP A 60 -1.32 42.53 22.80
CA TRP A 60 -2.23 43.65 23.08
C TRP A 60 -2.09 44.74 22.02
N GLN A 61 -0.87 45.17 21.72
CA GLN A 61 -0.60 46.15 20.67
C GLN A 61 -1.03 45.66 19.29
N ALA A 62 -0.95 44.37 19.01
CA ALA A 62 -1.41 43.80 17.74
C ALA A 62 -2.94 43.57 17.66
N CYS A 63 -3.69 43.89 18.72
CA CYS A 63 -5.10 43.56 18.88
C CYS A 63 -5.38 42.06 18.72
N LEU A 64 -4.49 41.21 19.24
CA LEU A 64 -4.64 39.76 19.26
C LEU A 64 -5.08 39.29 20.66
N PRO A 65 -5.99 38.29 20.76
CA PRO A 65 -6.32 37.68 22.04
C PRO A 65 -5.07 37.08 22.70
N PHE A 66 -4.91 37.29 24.01
CA PHE A 66 -3.86 36.64 24.79
C PHE A 66 -4.33 36.36 26.21
N TRP A 67 -3.66 35.41 26.85
CA TRP A 67 -3.87 35.05 28.23
C TRP A 67 -2.51 35.02 28.94
N LEU A 68 -2.27 36.01 29.80
CA LEU A 68 -1.05 36.13 30.59
C LEU A 68 -1.15 35.23 31.83
N ILE A 69 -0.28 34.24 31.92
CA ILE A 69 -0.18 33.29 33.03
C ILE A 69 0.84 33.84 34.03
N ARG A 70 0.44 34.05 35.28
CA ARG A 70 1.33 34.51 36.36
C ARG A 70 1.15 33.64 37.60
N PRO A 71 2.20 33.44 38.41
CA PRO A 71 2.07 32.77 39.68
C PRO A 71 1.20 33.60 40.62
N LEU A 72 0.47 32.93 41.52
CA LEU A 72 -0.46 33.59 42.44
C LEU A 72 0.24 34.64 43.33
N SER A 73 1.50 34.40 43.69
CA SER A 73 2.32 35.34 44.46
C SER A 73 2.64 36.65 43.76
N ALA A 74 2.45 36.71 42.44
CA ALA A 74 2.69 37.92 41.66
C ALA A 74 1.48 38.86 41.67
N PHE A 75 0.37 38.43 42.28
CA PHE A 75 -0.80 39.24 42.56
C PHE A 75 -0.75 39.67 44.03
N ALA A 76 -0.77 40.98 44.27
CA ALA A 76 -0.77 41.56 45.60
C ALA A 76 -2.08 42.31 45.87
N ASP A 77 -2.50 43.15 44.91
CA ASP A 77 -3.62 44.10 45.08
C ASP A 77 -4.54 44.18 43.84
N GLU A 78 -4.47 43.21 42.93
CA GLU A 78 -5.26 43.22 41.72
C GLU A 78 -6.75 42.90 41.98
N ASN A 79 -7.64 43.68 41.34
CA ASN A 79 -9.08 43.43 41.39
C ASN A 79 -9.46 42.22 40.52
N ILE A 80 -9.80 41.09 41.16
CA ILE A 80 -10.26 39.89 40.46
C ILE A 80 -11.72 40.08 40.05
N LEU A 81 -11.92 40.46 38.79
CA LEU A 81 -13.26 40.69 38.24
C LEU A 81 -14.10 39.41 38.16
N ARG A 82 -13.47 38.27 37.87
CA ARG A 82 -14.13 36.97 37.74
C ARG A 82 -13.14 35.82 37.89
N VAL A 83 -13.45 34.88 38.76
CA VAL A 83 -12.78 33.58 38.83
C VAL A 83 -13.51 32.61 37.89
N VAL A 84 -12.76 31.93 37.03
CA VAL A 84 -13.30 30.91 36.13
C VAL A 84 -12.54 29.61 36.40
N LEU A 85 -13.29 28.52 36.61
CA LEU A 85 -12.71 27.19 36.68
C LEU A 85 -12.48 26.70 35.25
N PRO A 86 -11.25 26.29 34.88
CA PRO A 86 -11.01 25.68 33.59
C PRO A 86 -11.83 24.39 33.48
N LEU A 87 -12.39 24.17 32.30
CA LEU A 87 -13.05 22.91 32.00
C LEU A 87 -12.00 21.80 31.95
N PRO A 88 -12.23 20.64 32.61
CA PRO A 88 -11.31 19.52 32.50
C PRO A 88 -11.20 19.11 31.03
N ALA A 89 -9.99 19.13 30.49
CA ALA A 89 -9.79 18.82 29.08
C ALA A 89 -10.34 17.42 28.72
N ALA A 90 -10.27 16.46 29.66
CA ALA A 90 -10.75 15.09 29.50
C ALA A 90 -12.25 14.99 29.20
N ASP A 91 -13.04 15.99 29.58
CA ASP A 91 -14.49 15.99 29.35
C ASP A 91 -14.86 16.42 27.92
N PHE A 92 -13.93 17.05 27.20
CA PHE A 92 -14.18 17.67 25.89
C PHE A 92 -13.23 17.21 24.79
N LEU A 93 -12.08 16.64 25.15
CA LEU A 93 -11.07 16.15 24.21
C LEU A 93 -10.89 14.65 24.36
N GLU A 94 -10.84 13.95 23.22
CA GLU A 94 -10.51 12.53 23.15
C GLU A 94 -9.00 12.36 23.33
N PHE A 95 -8.60 11.79 24.46
CA PHE A 95 -7.20 11.47 24.76
C PHE A 95 -6.83 10.03 24.41
N ALA A 96 -7.82 9.16 24.16
CA ALA A 96 -7.52 7.82 23.69
C ALA A 96 -6.91 7.89 22.28
N PRO A 97 -5.91 7.04 21.98
CA PRO A 97 -5.43 6.89 20.62
C PRO A 97 -6.60 6.54 19.69
N ALA A 98 -6.72 7.27 18.58
CA ALA A 98 -7.73 6.95 17.57
C ALA A 98 -7.50 5.51 17.08
N PRO A 99 -8.52 4.61 17.11
CA PRO A 99 -8.35 3.24 16.68
C PRO A 99 -7.82 3.16 15.24
N GLY A 100 -6.74 2.40 15.03
CA GLY A 100 -6.09 2.27 13.71
C GLY A 100 -5.07 3.36 13.38
N TYR A 101 -4.77 4.27 14.31
CA TYR A 101 -3.72 5.27 14.17
C TYR A 101 -2.62 5.03 15.20
N SER A 102 -1.38 4.88 14.73
CA SER A 102 -0.22 4.79 15.63
C SER A 102 0.01 6.16 16.29
N PRO A 103 0.25 6.20 17.62
CA PRO A 103 0.68 7.42 18.29
C PRO A 103 1.93 7.98 17.62
N MET A 104 1.91 9.26 17.30
CA MET A 104 3.09 9.96 16.80
C MET A 104 4.07 10.16 17.96
N GLY A 105 5.30 9.66 17.83
CA GLY A 105 6.36 9.99 18.79
C GLY A 105 6.63 11.49 18.78
N ALA A 106 6.35 12.18 19.89
CA ALA A 106 6.64 13.60 20.02
C ALA A 106 8.14 13.78 20.30
N THR A 107 8.80 14.62 19.50
CA THR A 107 10.13 15.14 19.82
C THR A 107 9.98 16.50 20.49
N ASP A 108 10.95 16.92 21.31
CA ASP A 108 10.91 18.24 21.96
C ASP A 108 11.13 19.40 20.97
N ARG A 109 11.61 19.11 19.76
CA ARG A 109 11.92 20.11 18.73
C ARG A 109 10.69 20.41 17.88
N LEU A 110 10.26 21.68 17.88
CA LEU A 110 9.10 22.15 17.11
C LEU A 110 9.19 21.81 15.61
N ASP A 111 10.36 21.99 14.99
CA ASP A 111 10.56 21.70 13.56
C ASP A 111 10.31 20.24 13.22
N ASP A 112 10.75 19.33 14.10
CA ASP A 112 10.57 17.90 13.90
C ASP A 112 9.10 17.51 14.11
N ARG A 113 8.40 18.13 15.08
CA ARG A 113 6.95 17.96 15.25
C ARG A 113 6.17 18.47 14.05
N LEU A 114 6.51 19.63 13.49
CA LEU A 114 5.87 20.19 12.30
C LEU A 114 6.10 19.31 11.08
N ARG A 115 7.34 18.86 10.86
CA ARG A 115 7.67 17.90 9.80
C ARG A 115 6.97 16.57 9.98
N LEU A 116 6.82 16.08 11.21
CA LEU A 116 6.12 14.83 11.52
C LEU A 116 4.62 14.98 11.27
N LEU A 117 4.02 16.12 11.66
CA LEU A 117 2.61 16.42 11.41
C LEU A 117 2.34 16.50 9.90
N HIS A 118 3.15 17.25 9.16
CA HIS A 118 3.06 17.39 7.72
C HIS A 118 3.24 16.03 7.02
N ARG A 119 4.26 15.26 7.44
CA ARG A 119 4.46 13.89 6.97
C ARG A 119 3.26 13.02 7.26
N CYS A 120 2.78 12.91 8.50
CA CYS A 120 1.64 12.05 8.83
C CYS A 120 0.37 12.42 8.07
N THR A 121 0.15 13.70 7.77
CA THR A 121 -0.98 14.15 6.96
C THR A 121 -0.85 13.78 5.48
N GLN A 122 0.37 13.61 4.97
CA GLN A 122 0.66 13.18 3.61
C GLN A 122 0.93 11.66 3.49
N SER A 123 1.41 11.03 4.56
CA SER A 123 1.99 9.68 4.60
C SER A 123 1.15 8.66 5.34
N THR A 124 0.04 9.05 6.01
CA THR A 124 -0.93 8.03 6.45
C THR A 124 -1.38 7.25 5.23
N PRO A 125 -1.30 5.91 5.24
CA PRO A 125 -1.71 5.08 4.12
C PRO A 125 -3.13 5.45 3.80
N TRP A 126 -3.30 5.97 2.61
CA TRP A 126 -4.61 6.03 2.03
C TRP A 126 -5.11 4.62 1.73
N TYR A 127 -4.28 3.56 1.86
CA TYR A 127 -4.48 2.13 1.61
C TYR A 127 -4.92 1.30 2.83
N ARG A 128 -5.96 0.46 2.69
CA ARG A 128 -6.22 -0.64 3.64
C ARG A 128 -5.39 -1.82 3.16
N ASP A 129 -4.56 -2.39 4.02
CA ASP A 129 -3.72 -3.52 3.67
C ASP A 129 -4.63 -4.69 3.20
N PRO A 130 -4.54 -5.16 1.93
CA PRO A 130 -5.38 -6.21 1.39
C PRO A 130 -5.02 -7.54 2.04
N PHE A 131 -3.87 -7.59 2.72
CA PHE A 131 -3.38 -8.71 3.49
C PHE A 131 -3.83 -8.67 4.96
N GLU A 132 -4.67 -7.70 5.37
CA GLU A 132 -5.41 -7.79 6.62
C GLU A 132 -6.52 -8.85 6.52
N SER A 133 -6.53 -9.80 7.46
CA SER A 133 -7.45 -10.94 7.52
C SER A 133 -8.93 -10.56 7.69
N ASN A 134 -9.25 -9.31 8.05
CA ASN A 134 -10.60 -8.89 8.48
C ASN A 134 -11.39 -8.05 7.44
N SER A 135 -11.04 -8.09 6.15
CA SER A 135 -11.78 -7.31 5.13
C SER A 135 -12.60 -8.18 4.16
N PRO A 136 -13.93 -7.99 4.08
CA PRO A 136 -14.81 -8.59 3.07
C PRO A 136 -14.78 -7.89 1.70
N SER A 137 -13.96 -6.86 1.48
CA SER A 137 -14.03 -6.05 0.25
C SER A 137 -12.67 -5.87 -0.42
N ALA A 138 -12.31 -6.79 -1.31
CA ALA A 138 -11.50 -6.57 -2.52
C ALA A 138 -11.47 -7.85 -3.36
N ILE A 139 -11.28 -7.67 -4.67
CA ILE A 139 -11.34 -8.68 -5.74
C ILE A 139 -10.69 -9.98 -5.28
N ALA A 140 -11.51 -10.99 -5.05
CA ALA A 140 -11.04 -12.36 -5.06
C ALA A 140 -10.55 -12.63 -6.48
N SER A 141 -9.25 -12.52 -6.72
CA SER A 141 -8.58 -13.26 -7.80
C SER A 141 -8.69 -14.74 -7.43
N THR A 142 -9.90 -15.28 -7.59
CA THR A 142 -10.19 -16.66 -7.26
C THR A 142 -9.81 -17.51 -8.46
N SER A 143 -8.63 -18.11 -8.31
CA SER A 143 -8.35 -19.47 -8.74
C SER A 143 -9.64 -20.29 -8.85
N THR A 144 -9.78 -21.02 -9.95
CA THR A 144 -10.90 -21.94 -10.15
C THR A 144 -10.74 -23.13 -9.20
N SER A 145 -11.18 -22.96 -7.96
CA SER A 145 -11.43 -24.05 -7.01
C SER A 145 -12.90 -23.96 -6.64
N ALA A 146 -13.70 -24.91 -7.15
CA ALA A 146 -15.09 -25.08 -6.73
C ALA A 146 -15.15 -25.32 -5.21
N PRO A 147 -16.22 -24.87 -4.51
CA PRO A 147 -16.37 -25.15 -3.10
C PRO A 147 -16.57 -26.66 -2.90
N ILE A 148 -15.74 -27.25 -2.05
CA ILE A 148 -16.01 -28.58 -1.47
C ILE A 148 -17.12 -28.34 -0.44
N ALA A 149 -18.32 -28.83 -0.73
CA ALA A 149 -19.35 -28.98 0.29
C ALA A 149 -18.81 -29.98 1.33
N GLY A 150 -18.53 -29.50 2.55
CA GLY A 150 -18.19 -30.37 3.67
C GLY A 150 -19.42 -31.20 4.06
N PRO A 151 -19.24 -32.46 4.47
CA PRO A 151 -20.35 -33.28 4.93
C PRO A 151 -20.80 -32.80 6.32
N SER A 152 -22.07 -32.41 6.41
CA SER A 152 -22.78 -32.23 7.67
C SER A 152 -22.89 -33.60 8.36
N VAL A 153 -22.35 -33.69 9.58
CA VAL A 153 -22.57 -34.81 10.48
C VAL A 153 -24.00 -34.71 11.00
N GLY A 154 -24.91 -35.48 10.39
CA GLY A 154 -26.29 -35.65 10.84
C GLY A 154 -26.52 -37.10 11.24
N THR A 155 -26.43 -37.37 12.53
CA THR A 155 -26.83 -38.62 13.17
C THR A 155 -28.35 -38.73 13.12
N SER A 156 -28.91 -39.68 12.35
CA SER A 156 -30.18 -40.34 12.71
C SER A 156 -30.45 -41.56 11.82
N SER A 157 -30.80 -42.66 12.48
CA SER A 157 -31.24 -43.92 11.89
C SER A 157 -32.62 -43.81 11.23
N ARG A 158 -32.83 -44.49 10.09
CA ARG A 158 -33.86 -45.55 9.92
C ARG A 158 -33.92 -46.07 8.47
N GLN A 159 -33.68 -47.38 8.37
CA GLN A 159 -34.27 -48.41 7.51
C GLN A 159 -34.93 -48.08 6.14
N ALA A 160 -34.49 -48.92 5.19
CA ALA A 160 -35.26 -49.71 4.22
C ALA A 160 -35.34 -49.25 2.74
N SER A 161 -34.60 -50.01 1.92
CA SER A 161 -35.04 -50.78 0.75
C SER A 161 -35.80 -50.07 -0.39
N MET A 162 -35.17 -50.01 -1.58
CA MET A 162 -35.55 -50.86 -2.71
C MET A 162 -34.65 -50.64 -3.94
N MET A 163 -34.64 -51.67 -4.78
CA MET A 163 -33.73 -52.00 -5.86
C MET A 163 -33.92 -51.14 -7.12
N SER A 164 -32.84 -50.88 -7.86
CA SER A 164 -32.82 -51.11 -9.30
C SER A 164 -31.39 -51.08 -9.84
N ALA A 165 -31.08 -52.11 -10.64
CA ALA A 165 -29.77 -52.44 -11.15
C ALA A 165 -29.41 -51.75 -12.48
N SER A 166 -28.11 -51.88 -12.81
CA SER A 166 -27.47 -51.68 -14.12
C SER A 166 -27.13 -50.22 -14.47
N LYS A 167 -25.94 -49.83 -14.94
CA LYS A 167 -24.91 -50.56 -15.70
C LYS A 167 -23.50 -50.15 -15.26
N SER A 168 -22.65 -51.17 -15.17
CA SER A 168 -21.20 -51.10 -15.01
C SER A 168 -20.52 -50.39 -16.20
N ARG A 169 -19.71 -49.36 -15.90
CA ARG A 169 -18.55 -48.98 -16.71
C ARG A 169 -17.37 -48.78 -15.77
N GLY A 170 -16.29 -49.51 -16.05
CA GLY A 170 -15.12 -49.66 -15.19
C GLY A 170 -14.49 -48.33 -14.79
N SER A 171 -14.30 -48.17 -13.48
CA SER A 171 -13.50 -47.10 -12.89
C SER A 171 -12.02 -47.46 -13.00
N ALA A 172 -11.28 -46.77 -13.87
CA ALA A 172 -9.86 -46.56 -13.61
C ALA A 172 -9.77 -45.55 -12.45
N SER A 173 -9.51 -46.07 -11.25
CA SER A 173 -9.15 -45.29 -10.07
C SER A 173 -7.79 -44.62 -10.33
N VAL A 174 -7.81 -43.49 -11.01
CA VAL A 174 -6.65 -42.59 -11.09
C VAL A 174 -6.66 -41.73 -9.83
N ASP A 175 -5.66 -41.94 -8.98
CA ASP A 175 -5.41 -41.28 -7.71
C ASP A 175 -5.79 -39.79 -7.72
N VAL A 176 -6.92 -39.48 -7.08
CA VAL A 176 -7.37 -38.11 -6.81
C VAL A 176 -6.36 -37.37 -5.93
N THR A 177 -5.65 -38.10 -5.06
CA THR A 177 -4.52 -37.64 -4.24
C THR A 177 -3.32 -37.20 -5.07
N ALA A 178 -2.95 -37.96 -6.11
CA ALA A 178 -1.86 -37.59 -7.02
C ALA A 178 -2.21 -36.34 -7.84
N ARG A 179 -3.46 -36.19 -8.30
CA ARG A 179 -3.91 -34.97 -8.99
C ARG A 179 -4.00 -33.74 -8.09
N LEU A 180 -4.31 -33.91 -6.81
CA LEU A 180 -4.30 -32.82 -5.82
C LEU A 180 -2.88 -32.41 -5.45
N GLN A 181 -1.96 -33.38 -5.31
CA GLN A 181 -0.53 -33.12 -5.12
C GLN A 181 0.11 -32.47 -6.36
N GLU A 182 -0.28 -32.87 -7.58
CA GLU A 182 0.21 -32.25 -8.82
C GLU A 182 -0.32 -30.81 -8.96
N LYS A 183 -1.57 -30.52 -8.56
CA LYS A 183 -2.11 -29.16 -8.54
C LYS A 183 -1.41 -28.27 -7.50
N ALA A 184 -1.14 -28.79 -6.30
CA ALA A 184 -0.38 -28.09 -5.28
C ALA A 184 1.08 -27.85 -5.73
N ALA A 185 1.70 -28.84 -6.38
CA ALA A 185 3.04 -28.74 -6.94
C ALA A 185 3.11 -27.74 -8.12
N LYS A 186 2.06 -27.64 -8.93
CA LYS A 186 1.92 -26.62 -10.00
C LYS A 186 1.61 -25.21 -9.47
N ALA A 187 0.86 -25.08 -8.38
CA ALA A 187 0.67 -23.78 -7.71
C ALA A 187 1.95 -23.32 -6.98
N ALA A 188 2.77 -24.28 -6.51
CA ALA A 188 4.06 -24.00 -5.87
C ALA A 188 5.19 -23.76 -6.90
N ARG A 189 5.13 -24.36 -8.09
CA ARG A 189 5.98 -23.98 -9.23
C ARG A 189 5.37 -22.72 -9.85
N GLY A 190 5.86 -21.54 -9.45
CA GLY A 190 5.50 -20.28 -10.10
C GLY A 190 5.62 -20.35 -11.64
N PRO A 191 4.98 -19.43 -12.37
CA PRO A 191 5.06 -19.38 -13.84
C PRO A 191 6.51 -19.39 -14.32
N ASN A 192 6.76 -19.84 -15.56
CA ASN A 192 8.07 -19.67 -16.17
C ASN A 192 8.35 -18.16 -16.34
N PRO A 193 9.28 -17.58 -15.58
CA PRO A 193 9.50 -16.14 -15.58
C PRO A 193 10.17 -15.62 -16.86
N ASN A 194 10.68 -16.53 -17.71
CA ASN A 194 11.34 -16.21 -18.96
C ASN A 194 10.44 -16.41 -20.19
N ALA A 195 9.14 -16.65 -20.01
CA ALA A 195 8.20 -16.75 -21.12
C ALA A 195 7.95 -15.36 -21.71
N LYS A 196 8.26 -15.14 -23.00
CA LYS A 196 7.87 -13.91 -23.69
C LYS A 196 6.34 -13.76 -23.60
N PRO A 197 5.80 -12.59 -23.22
CA PRO A 197 6.41 -11.26 -23.14
C PRO A 197 6.80 -10.80 -21.72
N MET A 198 7.03 -11.69 -20.75
CA MET A 198 7.48 -11.27 -19.42
C MET A 198 8.86 -10.62 -19.51
N PRO A 199 9.09 -9.45 -18.86
CA PRO A 199 10.43 -8.90 -18.74
C PRO A 199 11.29 -9.78 -17.81
N PRO A 200 12.61 -9.80 -18.01
CA PRO A 200 13.50 -10.68 -17.27
C PRO A 200 13.51 -10.36 -15.76
N ILE A 201 13.45 -11.42 -14.95
CA ILE A 201 13.68 -11.33 -13.51
C ILE A 201 15.17 -11.12 -13.24
N ILE A 202 15.50 -10.27 -12.27
CA ILE A 202 16.87 -10.06 -11.83
C ILE A 202 17.44 -11.37 -11.24
N ASN A 203 18.62 -11.80 -11.71
CA ASN A 203 19.20 -13.11 -11.40
C ASN A 203 19.23 -13.47 -9.90
N ALA A 204 19.61 -12.53 -9.03
CA ALA A 204 19.66 -12.77 -7.58
C ALA A 204 18.28 -13.14 -7.01
N TRP A 205 17.23 -12.51 -7.51
CA TRP A 205 15.85 -12.72 -7.09
C TRP A 205 15.25 -13.99 -7.69
N SER A 206 15.56 -14.29 -8.96
CA SER A 206 15.19 -15.57 -9.57
C SER A 206 15.81 -16.75 -8.84
N HIS A 207 17.09 -16.64 -8.45
CA HIS A 207 17.77 -17.67 -7.68
C HIS A 207 17.12 -17.85 -6.31
N ALA A 208 16.88 -16.74 -5.59
CA ALA A 208 16.22 -16.76 -4.29
C ALA A 208 14.84 -17.44 -4.33
N LEU A 209 14.01 -17.18 -5.34
CA LEU A 209 12.72 -17.85 -5.52
C LEU A 209 12.84 -19.37 -5.70
N SER A 210 13.90 -19.82 -6.39
CA SER A 210 14.13 -21.25 -6.62
C SER A 210 14.63 -22.00 -5.37
N GLU A 211 15.22 -21.29 -4.42
CA GLU A 211 15.81 -21.83 -3.18
C GLU A 211 14.88 -21.77 -1.96
N ILE A 212 13.63 -21.32 -2.12
CA ILE A 212 12.67 -21.24 -1.01
C ILE A 212 12.49 -22.62 -0.38
N ASP A 213 12.75 -22.71 0.92
CA ASP A 213 12.50 -23.91 1.71
C ASP A 213 11.00 -24.05 1.97
N ARG A 214 10.40 -25.04 1.29
CA ARG A 214 8.97 -25.38 1.37
C ARG A 214 8.65 -26.43 2.43
N THR A 215 9.67 -26.94 3.12
CA THR A 215 9.47 -27.96 4.16
C THR A 215 8.87 -27.36 5.43
N ARG A 216 9.00 -26.04 5.61
CA ARG A 216 8.43 -25.29 6.72
C ARG A 216 7.01 -24.84 6.35
N PRO A 217 5.97 -25.29 7.08
CA PRO A 217 4.63 -24.81 6.84
C PRO A 217 4.52 -23.32 7.16
N PRO A 218 3.68 -22.55 6.46
CA PRO A 218 3.46 -21.14 6.74
C PRO A 218 2.99 -20.95 8.20
N ALA A 219 3.52 -19.94 8.88
CA ALA A 219 3.25 -19.68 10.30
C ALA A 219 1.79 -19.31 10.59
N CYS A 220 1.00 -18.98 9.56
CA CYS A 220 -0.43 -18.71 9.67
C CYS A 220 -1.24 -19.79 8.92
N GLY A 221 -2.15 -20.44 9.64
CA GLY A 221 -3.08 -21.42 9.08
C GLY A 221 -4.12 -20.80 8.14
N VAL A 222 -4.59 -21.64 7.20
CA VAL A 222 -5.76 -21.68 6.29
C VAL A 222 -6.44 -20.37 5.81
N ASP A 223 -6.47 -19.29 6.57
CA ASP A 223 -7.09 -17.99 6.21
C ASP A 223 -6.05 -16.91 5.87
N LEU A 224 -4.98 -17.30 5.18
CA LEU A 224 -4.01 -16.34 4.67
C LEU A 224 -4.59 -15.64 3.44
N PRO A 225 -4.62 -14.29 3.40
CA PRO A 225 -5.01 -13.57 2.20
C PRO A 225 -3.98 -13.82 1.11
N GLN A 226 -4.27 -14.78 0.22
CA GLN A 226 -3.60 -14.98 -1.07
C GLN A 226 -4.03 -13.87 -2.05
N ARG A 227 -3.85 -12.62 -1.63
CA ARG A 227 -4.33 -11.46 -2.36
C ARG A 227 -3.15 -10.79 -3.05
N TYR A 228 -3.46 -10.13 -4.16
CA TYR A 228 -2.55 -9.25 -4.86
C TYR A 228 -3.24 -7.90 -4.99
N VAL A 229 -2.44 -6.84 -5.00
CA VAL A 229 -2.94 -5.47 -5.18
C VAL A 229 -3.40 -5.26 -6.62
N MET A 230 -2.62 -5.81 -7.55
CA MET A 230 -2.86 -5.87 -8.98
C MET A 230 -3.01 -7.34 -9.41
N PRO A 231 -3.65 -7.66 -10.56
CA PRO A 231 -3.69 -9.02 -11.07
C PRO A 231 -2.31 -9.68 -11.06
N GLU A 232 -2.22 -10.96 -10.71
CA GLU A 232 -0.93 -11.67 -10.65
C GLU A 232 -0.27 -11.67 -12.04
N PRO A 233 0.96 -11.14 -12.21
CA PRO A 233 1.62 -11.04 -13.51
C PRO A 233 1.71 -12.41 -14.22
N ALA A 234 1.93 -13.47 -13.43
CA ALA A 234 1.92 -14.86 -13.84
C ALA A 234 0.65 -15.29 -14.58
N LEU A 235 -0.51 -14.83 -14.08
CA LEU A 235 -1.83 -15.19 -14.59
C LEU A 235 -2.18 -14.40 -15.86
N VAL A 236 -1.48 -13.29 -16.12
CA VAL A 236 -1.63 -12.47 -17.34
C VAL A 236 -1.04 -13.19 -18.56
N VAL A 237 -0.07 -14.10 -18.35
CA VAL A 237 0.64 -14.81 -19.42
C VAL A 237 0.63 -16.33 -19.16
N PRO A 238 -0.46 -17.03 -19.48
CA PRO A 238 -0.35 -18.47 -19.71
C PRO A 238 0.62 -18.68 -20.86
N ALA A 239 1.72 -19.40 -20.63
CA ALA A 239 2.81 -19.57 -21.61
C ALA A 239 2.34 -20.15 -22.95
N ASP A 240 1.21 -20.85 -22.96
CA ASP A 240 0.73 -21.65 -24.08
C ASP A 240 -0.53 -21.07 -24.78
N ASP A 241 -1.06 -19.91 -24.35
CA ASP A 241 -2.30 -19.35 -24.90
C ASP A 241 -2.15 -17.88 -25.30
N GLU A 242 -1.68 -17.69 -26.54
CA GLU A 242 -1.47 -16.37 -27.15
C GLU A 242 -2.76 -15.55 -27.28
N VAL A 243 -3.88 -16.21 -27.57
CA VAL A 243 -5.19 -15.56 -27.71
C VAL A 243 -5.62 -14.98 -26.37
N ARG A 244 -5.53 -15.78 -25.31
CA ARG A 244 -5.83 -15.35 -23.95
C ARG A 244 -4.88 -14.25 -23.50
N ARG A 245 -3.58 -14.40 -23.72
CA ARG A 245 -2.58 -13.35 -23.41
C ARG A 245 -2.95 -12.00 -24.04
N ARG A 246 -3.31 -12.00 -25.32
CA ARG A 246 -3.73 -10.78 -26.05
C ARG A 246 -4.97 -10.16 -25.43
N VAL A 247 -5.99 -10.96 -25.12
CA VAL A 247 -7.22 -10.49 -24.46
C VAL A 247 -6.91 -9.87 -23.09
N TYR A 248 -6.08 -10.52 -22.28
CA TYR A 248 -5.72 -10.02 -20.96
C TYR A 248 -4.94 -8.71 -21.00
N LEU A 249 -3.93 -8.61 -21.87
CA LEU A 249 -3.17 -7.36 -22.03
C LEU A 249 -4.07 -6.22 -22.53
N HIS A 250 -5.01 -6.53 -23.42
CA HIS A 250 -6.01 -5.57 -23.89
C HIS A 250 -6.92 -5.10 -22.75
N HIS A 251 -7.43 -6.03 -21.93
CA HIS A 251 -8.24 -5.71 -20.75
C HIS A 251 -7.44 -4.91 -19.73
N TYR A 252 -6.20 -5.28 -19.44
CA TYR A 252 -5.36 -4.50 -18.53
C TYR A 252 -5.20 -3.06 -19.03
N ARG A 253 -4.93 -2.87 -20.32
CA ARG A 253 -4.84 -1.53 -20.92
C ARG A 253 -6.12 -0.70 -20.69
N MET A 254 -7.29 -1.31 -20.85
CA MET A 254 -8.57 -0.62 -20.60
C MET A 254 -8.80 -0.31 -19.12
N LEU A 255 -8.37 -1.21 -18.23
CA LEU A 255 -8.61 -1.12 -16.80
C LEU A 255 -7.54 -0.33 -16.04
N ARG A 256 -6.36 -0.12 -16.64
CA ARG A 256 -5.14 0.36 -15.99
C ARG A 256 -5.38 1.60 -15.16
N ASP A 257 -5.93 2.65 -15.75
CA ASP A 257 -6.08 3.93 -15.05
C ASP A 257 -7.06 3.82 -13.88
N GLY A 258 -8.13 3.03 -14.02
CA GLY A 258 -9.07 2.76 -12.94
C GLY A 258 -8.46 1.91 -11.81
N LEU A 259 -7.62 0.93 -12.16
CA LEU A 259 -6.88 0.12 -11.18
C LEU A 259 -5.87 0.96 -10.41
N LEU A 260 -5.06 1.77 -11.10
CA LEU A 260 -4.11 2.70 -10.48
C LEU A 260 -4.84 3.73 -9.61
N PHE A 261 -5.95 4.28 -10.10
CA PHE A 261 -6.74 5.25 -9.37
C PHE A 261 -7.24 4.71 -8.03
N ARG A 262 -7.70 3.45 -7.98
CA ARG A 262 -8.14 2.81 -6.72
C ARG A 262 -7.03 2.68 -5.68
N LEU A 263 -5.78 2.54 -6.11
CA LEU A 263 -4.64 2.54 -5.21
C LEU A 263 -4.38 3.93 -4.64
N THR A 264 -4.77 4.98 -5.38
CA THR A 264 -4.59 6.38 -4.96
C THR A 264 -5.77 6.99 -4.19
N ASP A 265 -7.03 6.59 -4.44
CA ASP A 265 -8.22 7.24 -3.87
C ASP A 265 -8.96 6.39 -2.81
N ARG A 266 -9.46 7.05 -1.75
CA ARG A 266 -10.23 6.46 -0.63
C ARG A 266 -11.71 6.26 -0.97
N SER A 267 -12.29 7.10 -1.81
CA SER A 267 -13.76 7.15 -2.00
C SER A 267 -14.32 5.94 -2.77
N THR A 268 -13.52 5.36 -3.66
CA THR A 268 -13.91 4.27 -4.57
C THR A 268 -13.80 2.87 -3.95
N ARG A 269 -13.61 2.79 -2.63
CA ARG A 269 -13.30 1.55 -1.91
C ARG A 269 -14.47 0.90 -1.21
N VAL A 270 -15.64 1.53 -1.28
CA VAL A 270 -16.88 1.09 -0.62
C VAL A 270 -17.83 0.36 -1.59
N GLY A 271 -17.34 -0.07 -2.75
CA GLY A 271 -18.12 -0.93 -3.64
C GLY A 271 -18.42 -2.27 -2.95
N LYS A 272 -19.64 -2.43 -2.42
CA LYS A 272 -20.18 -3.74 -2.05
C LYS A 272 -20.34 -4.55 -3.32
N LEU A 273 -19.83 -5.79 -3.34
CA LEU A 273 -20.27 -6.77 -4.32
C LEU A 273 -21.78 -6.93 -4.14
N VAL A 274 -22.58 -6.52 -5.13
CA VAL A 274 -24.00 -6.82 -5.17
C VAL A 274 -24.13 -8.29 -5.55
N GLU A 275 -24.67 -9.12 -4.65
CA GLU A 275 -25.12 -10.46 -5.01
C GLU A 275 -26.31 -10.34 -5.98
N GLN A 276 -26.04 -10.35 -7.29
CA GLN A 276 -27.11 -10.44 -8.28
C GLN A 276 -27.42 -11.89 -8.65
N GLY A 277 -28.71 -12.13 -8.83
CA GLY A 277 -29.37 -13.43 -8.84
C GLY A 277 -28.98 -14.38 -9.97
N LYS A 278 -29.37 -15.63 -9.73
CA LYS A 278 -29.08 -16.84 -10.49
C LYS A 278 -29.66 -16.80 -11.91
N SER A 279 -29.08 -16.08 -12.88
CA SER A 279 -29.38 -16.35 -14.30
C SER A 279 -28.42 -15.83 -15.37
N ALA A 280 -27.37 -15.06 -15.04
CA ALA A 280 -26.35 -14.69 -16.03
C ALA A 280 -25.24 -15.75 -16.12
N SER A 281 -24.64 -15.93 -17.30
CA SER A 281 -23.42 -16.74 -17.40
C SER A 281 -22.38 -16.18 -16.43
N ARG A 282 -21.65 -17.05 -15.70
CA ARG A 282 -20.70 -16.61 -14.66
C ARG A 282 -19.70 -15.56 -15.16
N ALA A 283 -19.38 -15.54 -16.45
CA ALA A 283 -18.49 -14.54 -17.05
C ALA A 283 -19.15 -13.15 -17.13
N ARG A 284 -20.41 -13.04 -17.58
CA ARG A 284 -21.12 -11.76 -17.66
C ARG A 284 -21.40 -11.15 -16.28
N ALA A 285 -21.77 -11.99 -15.30
CA ALA A 285 -21.94 -11.54 -13.92
C ALA A 285 -20.62 -11.00 -13.31
N ARG A 286 -19.47 -11.60 -13.68
CA ARG A 286 -18.14 -11.14 -13.25
C ARG A 286 -17.76 -9.80 -13.89
N SER A 287 -18.06 -9.60 -15.16
CA SER A 287 -17.77 -8.35 -15.85
C SER A 287 -18.61 -7.18 -15.33
N ALA A 288 -19.90 -7.41 -15.06
CA ALA A 288 -20.75 -6.42 -14.40
C ALA A 288 -20.20 -6.03 -13.02
N ASN A 289 -19.73 -6.99 -12.22
CA ASN A 289 -19.10 -6.71 -10.93
C ASN A 289 -17.80 -5.91 -11.04
N ILE A 290 -16.98 -6.15 -12.07
CA ILE A 290 -15.75 -5.37 -12.31
C ILE A 290 -16.11 -3.94 -12.71
N GLU A 291 -17.10 -3.79 -13.60
CA GLU A 291 -17.58 -2.48 -14.03
C GLU A 291 -18.14 -1.69 -12.85
N ASP A 292 -19.05 -2.26 -12.06
CA ASP A 292 -19.63 -1.58 -10.89
C ASP A 292 -18.57 -1.20 -9.86
N LEU A 293 -17.55 -2.05 -9.68
CA LEU A 293 -16.45 -1.80 -8.74
C LEU A 293 -15.50 -0.70 -9.23
N LEU A 294 -15.26 -0.61 -10.53
CA LEU A 294 -14.31 0.33 -11.12
C LEU A 294 -14.98 1.61 -11.65
N ARG A 295 -16.31 1.64 -11.78
CA ARG A 295 -17.06 2.78 -12.29
C ARG A 295 -16.74 4.09 -11.58
N PRO A 296 -16.72 4.16 -10.22
CA PRO A 296 -16.33 5.39 -9.54
C PRO A 296 -14.91 5.85 -9.87
N ALA A 297 -14.00 4.90 -10.13
CA ALA A 297 -12.63 5.19 -10.53
C ALA A 297 -12.56 5.72 -11.97
N PHE A 298 -13.32 5.10 -12.88
CA PHE A 298 -13.41 5.52 -14.27
C PHE A 298 -14.05 6.90 -14.44
N GLU A 299 -15.16 7.17 -13.75
CA GLU A 299 -15.79 8.49 -13.71
C GLU A 299 -14.80 9.55 -13.21
N ALA A 300 -14.05 9.25 -12.13
CA ALA A 300 -13.01 10.14 -11.61
C ALA A 300 -11.79 10.31 -12.54
N CYS A 301 -11.62 9.41 -13.52
CA CYS A 301 -10.64 9.49 -14.59
C CYS A 301 -11.22 10.10 -15.89
N GLY A 302 -12.49 10.51 -15.90
CA GLY A 302 -13.17 11.06 -17.09
C GLY A 302 -13.58 10.02 -18.13
N ILE A 303 -13.58 8.73 -17.75
CA ILE A 303 -13.99 7.60 -18.59
C ILE A 303 -15.47 7.32 -18.31
N ASN A 304 -16.34 7.91 -19.12
CA ASN A 304 -17.80 7.88 -18.90
C ASN A 304 -18.52 6.67 -19.49
N VAL A 305 -17.86 5.91 -20.38
CA VAL A 305 -18.49 4.75 -21.02
C VAL A 305 -17.51 3.59 -21.09
N PHE A 306 -17.83 2.53 -20.35
CA PHE A 306 -17.12 1.27 -20.37
C PHE A 306 -17.83 0.31 -21.34
N VAL A 307 -17.76 0.60 -22.65
CA VAL A 307 -18.38 -0.24 -23.69
C VAL A 307 -17.49 -1.46 -23.95
N ASP A 308 -18.11 -2.59 -24.29
CA ASP A 308 -17.45 -3.78 -24.84
C ASP A 308 -16.54 -4.58 -23.89
N PHE A 309 -16.66 -4.41 -22.57
CA PHE A 309 -15.98 -5.30 -21.62
C PHE A 309 -16.88 -6.46 -21.14
N PRO A 310 -16.40 -7.72 -21.16
CA PRO A 310 -15.08 -8.16 -21.59
C PRO A 310 -15.00 -8.21 -23.12
N VAL A 311 -13.91 -7.68 -23.67
CA VAL A 311 -13.67 -7.66 -25.12
C VAL A 311 -13.56 -9.10 -25.65
N PRO A 312 -14.33 -9.48 -26.69
CA PRO A 312 -14.19 -10.77 -27.33
C PRO A 312 -12.78 -10.97 -27.93
N PRO A 313 -12.26 -12.21 -28.00
CA PRO A 313 -10.90 -12.48 -28.50
C PRO A 313 -10.58 -11.91 -29.89
N GLU A 314 -11.58 -11.88 -30.77
CA GLU A 314 -11.50 -11.33 -32.12
C GLU A 314 -11.34 -9.80 -32.17
N HIS A 315 -11.78 -9.10 -31.13
CA HIS A 315 -11.67 -7.64 -31.00
C HIS A 315 -10.45 -7.21 -30.18
N ALA A 316 -9.78 -8.15 -29.51
CA ALA A 316 -8.60 -7.85 -28.72
C ALA A 316 -7.42 -7.45 -29.62
N ARG A 317 -7.01 -6.19 -29.52
CA ARG A 317 -5.89 -5.66 -30.31
C ARG A 317 -4.58 -6.27 -29.85
N GLU A 318 -3.74 -6.63 -30.83
CA GLU A 318 -2.37 -7.04 -30.58
C GLU A 318 -1.58 -5.87 -29.98
N MET A 319 -0.66 -6.20 -29.07
CA MET A 319 0.16 -5.25 -28.35
C MET A 319 1.61 -5.49 -28.73
N ARG A 320 2.36 -4.41 -28.99
CA ARG A 320 3.80 -4.49 -29.23
C ARG A 320 4.48 -5.14 -28.02
N LEU A 321 5.52 -5.94 -28.29
CA LEU A 321 6.26 -6.68 -27.26
C LEU A 321 6.74 -5.77 -26.12
N HIS A 322 7.34 -4.62 -26.45
CA HIS A 322 7.85 -3.66 -25.48
C HIS A 322 6.73 -3.08 -24.59
N THR A 323 5.58 -2.74 -25.17
CA THR A 323 4.42 -2.26 -24.40
C THR A 323 3.85 -3.34 -23.49
N ALA A 324 3.83 -4.60 -23.95
CA ALA A 324 3.42 -5.72 -23.10
C ALA A 324 4.40 -5.92 -21.93
N GLN A 325 5.71 -5.82 -22.20
CA GLN A 325 6.75 -5.88 -21.17
C GLN A 325 6.62 -4.73 -20.17
N GLU A 326 6.34 -3.51 -20.61
CA GLU A 326 6.11 -2.34 -19.74
C GLU A 326 4.89 -2.54 -18.82
N PHE A 327 3.79 -3.08 -19.33
CA PHE A 327 2.60 -3.35 -18.50
C PHE A 327 2.84 -4.48 -17.50
N LEU A 328 3.49 -5.57 -17.90
CA LEU A 328 3.84 -6.66 -16.98
C LEU A 328 4.87 -6.20 -15.94
N TRP A 329 5.84 -5.41 -16.41
CA TRP A 329 6.56 -4.33 -15.73
C TRP A 329 5.86 -3.82 -14.47
N GLU A 330 4.96 -2.90 -14.75
CA GLU A 330 4.22 -2.09 -13.79
C GLU A 330 3.39 -2.94 -12.84
N ILE A 331 2.70 -3.97 -13.34
CA ILE A 331 1.88 -4.86 -12.50
C ILE A 331 2.74 -5.56 -11.45
N ALA A 332 3.90 -6.10 -11.86
CA ALA A 332 4.78 -6.78 -10.94
C ALA A 332 5.48 -5.82 -9.98
N GLU A 333 5.92 -4.65 -10.48
CA GLU A 333 6.56 -3.64 -9.66
C GLU A 333 5.62 -3.13 -8.57
N ILE A 334 4.36 -2.82 -8.92
CA ILE A 334 3.33 -2.42 -7.95
C ILE A 334 3.10 -3.54 -6.94
N ASN A 335 2.87 -4.77 -7.39
CA ASN A 335 2.66 -5.89 -6.46
C ASN A 335 3.86 -6.10 -5.54
N PHE A 336 5.08 -6.05 -6.05
CA PHE A 336 6.31 -6.19 -5.27
C PHE A 336 6.44 -5.10 -4.18
N ARG A 337 6.23 -3.82 -4.53
CA ARG A 337 6.32 -2.71 -3.57
C ARG A 337 5.30 -2.85 -2.44
N TYR A 338 4.06 -3.20 -2.76
CA TYR A 338 3.03 -3.40 -1.75
C TYR A 338 3.23 -4.68 -0.94
N GLU A 339 3.69 -5.77 -1.56
CA GLU A 339 4.05 -7.01 -0.86
C GLU A 339 5.18 -6.79 0.13
N PHE A 340 6.20 -6.00 -0.25
CA PHE A 340 7.30 -5.64 0.63
C PHE A 340 6.82 -4.81 1.84
N LEU A 341 5.99 -3.78 1.62
CA LEU A 341 5.39 -3.02 2.73
C LEU A 341 4.59 -3.92 3.67
N SER A 342 3.76 -4.79 3.11
CA SER A 342 2.88 -5.67 3.91
C SER A 342 3.68 -6.70 4.69
N LEU A 343 4.77 -7.21 4.10
CA LEU A 343 5.74 -8.05 4.78
C LEU A 343 6.44 -7.30 5.91
N ASP A 344 6.92 -6.08 5.67
CA ASP A 344 7.56 -5.26 6.71
C ASP A 344 6.63 -5.03 7.90
N VAL A 345 5.37 -4.63 7.64
CA VAL A 345 4.35 -4.42 8.68
C VAL A 345 4.15 -5.68 9.50
N ARG A 346 4.03 -6.83 8.83
CA ARG A 346 3.76 -8.10 9.49
C ARG A 346 4.95 -8.63 10.28
N ALA A 347 6.16 -8.46 9.75
CA ALA A 347 7.40 -8.97 10.33
C ALA A 347 7.95 -8.07 11.44
N SER A 348 7.86 -6.75 11.28
CA SER A 348 8.35 -5.78 12.27
C SER A 348 7.29 -5.35 13.29
N LYS A 349 6.00 -5.55 12.98
CA LYS A 349 4.85 -4.99 13.73
C LYS A 349 4.81 -3.46 13.73
N LEU A 350 5.57 -2.81 12.84
CA LEU A 350 5.63 -1.36 12.70
C LEU A 350 5.08 -0.96 11.34
N TYR A 351 4.34 0.13 11.31
CA TYR A 351 3.80 0.69 10.07
C TYR A 351 4.71 1.82 9.56
N ARG A 352 5.58 1.51 8.58
CA ARG A 352 6.71 2.38 8.16
C ARG A 352 6.80 2.60 6.64
N PRO A 353 5.76 3.15 6.00
CA PRO A 353 5.68 3.25 4.54
C PRO A 353 6.75 4.18 3.95
N ASP A 354 7.12 5.24 4.64
CA ASP A 354 8.10 6.21 4.14
C ASP A 354 9.50 5.59 4.05
N GLU A 355 9.84 4.68 4.98
CA GLU A 355 11.09 3.93 4.93
C GLU A 355 11.04 2.85 3.85
N CYS A 356 9.87 2.18 3.69
CA CYS A 356 9.66 1.24 2.59
C CYS A 356 9.81 1.92 1.22
N ARG A 357 9.34 3.17 1.05
CA ARG A 357 9.49 3.93 -0.21
C ARG A 357 10.96 4.12 -0.60
N ARG A 358 11.87 4.28 0.36
CA ARG A 358 13.32 4.42 0.08
C ARG A 358 13.95 3.14 -0.50
N CYS A 359 13.25 2.01 -0.45
CA CYS A 359 13.70 0.76 -1.05
C CYS A 359 13.49 0.70 -2.57
N PHE A 360 12.84 1.69 -3.17
CA PHE A 360 12.48 1.70 -4.58
C PHE A 360 12.87 3.01 -5.25
N ALA A 361 13.03 2.98 -6.57
CA ALA A 361 13.18 4.20 -7.35
C ALA A 361 11.87 5.01 -7.34
N GLY A 362 11.99 6.34 -7.43
CA GLY A 362 10.87 7.27 -7.38
C GLY A 362 10.40 7.60 -5.95
N ASP A 363 9.31 8.36 -5.84
CA ASP A 363 8.83 8.93 -4.57
C ASP A 363 7.65 8.16 -3.95
N GLY A 364 7.34 6.94 -4.41
CA GLY A 364 6.11 6.25 -4.03
C GLY A 364 6.09 4.73 -4.19
N LEU A 365 4.99 4.13 -3.70
CA LEU A 365 4.69 2.70 -3.88
C LEU A 365 4.09 2.38 -5.26
N LEU A 366 3.72 3.42 -6.01
CA LEU A 366 3.34 3.32 -7.42
C LEU A 366 4.51 3.86 -8.25
N PRO A 367 4.96 3.13 -9.28
CA PRO A 367 5.96 3.66 -10.19
C PRO A 367 5.41 4.90 -10.91
N THR A 368 6.25 5.92 -11.06
CA THR A 368 5.87 7.19 -11.71
C THR A 368 6.01 7.12 -13.23
N ASP A 369 6.99 6.37 -13.71
CA ASP A 369 7.28 6.15 -15.12
C ASP A 369 7.86 4.74 -15.36
N PHE A 370 7.99 4.34 -16.62
CA PHE A 370 8.65 3.08 -16.99
C PHE A 370 10.19 3.15 -16.86
N CYS A 371 10.78 4.34 -16.78
CA CYS A 371 12.22 4.55 -16.56
C CYS A 371 12.67 4.03 -15.20
N GLU A 372 11.77 3.95 -14.21
CA GLU A 372 12.02 3.24 -12.96
C GLU A 372 12.39 1.76 -13.17
N GLY A 373 11.97 1.12 -14.27
CA GLY A 373 12.33 -0.27 -14.57
C GLY A 373 13.80 -0.52 -14.93
N GLN A 374 14.56 0.57 -15.09
CA GLN A 374 16.01 0.58 -15.32
C GLN A 374 16.78 1.28 -14.20
N ARG A 375 16.08 1.73 -13.15
CA ARG A 375 16.64 2.35 -11.94
C ARG A 375 16.33 1.46 -10.73
N GLY A 376 16.71 1.88 -9.54
CA GLY A 376 16.35 1.10 -8.35
C GLY A 376 17.03 -0.25 -8.35
N LEU A 377 16.29 -1.28 -7.94
CA LEU A 377 16.72 -2.68 -8.07
C LEU A 377 16.83 -3.15 -9.53
N GLY A 378 16.16 -2.48 -10.46
CA GLY A 378 16.22 -2.75 -11.90
C GLY A 378 17.51 -2.26 -12.57
N ALA A 379 18.32 -1.44 -11.90
CA ALA A 379 19.54 -0.87 -12.50
C ALA A 379 20.54 -1.95 -12.93
N ARG A 380 21.24 -1.70 -14.06
CA ARG A 380 22.20 -2.66 -14.65
C ARG A 380 23.42 -2.82 -13.75
N GLU A 381 23.99 -1.70 -13.33
CA GLU A 381 25.16 -1.68 -12.48
C GLU A 381 24.77 -2.06 -11.03
N PRO A 382 25.53 -2.94 -10.37
CA PRO A 382 25.34 -3.23 -8.95
C PRO A 382 25.34 -1.98 -8.07
N GLU A 383 26.24 -1.04 -8.33
CA GLU A 383 26.47 0.16 -7.53
C GLU A 383 25.19 1.02 -7.45
N ASP A 384 24.47 1.17 -8.56
CA ASP A 384 23.20 1.90 -8.62
C ASP A 384 22.08 1.24 -7.81
N ARG A 385 22.18 -0.07 -7.55
CA ARG A 385 21.21 -0.82 -6.72
C ARG A 385 21.48 -0.68 -5.23
N LEU A 386 22.70 -0.30 -4.84
CA LEU A 386 23.17 -0.33 -3.45
C LEU A 386 22.31 0.52 -2.49
N PRO A 387 21.93 1.78 -2.79
CA PRO A 387 21.14 2.59 -1.84
C PRO A 387 19.80 1.94 -1.45
N TYR A 388 19.17 1.28 -2.43
CA TYR A 388 17.90 0.57 -2.27
C TYR A 388 18.09 -0.72 -1.45
N LEU A 389 19.15 -1.47 -1.72
CA LEU A 389 19.49 -2.68 -0.98
C LEU A 389 19.85 -2.41 0.49
N LEU A 390 20.57 -1.32 0.77
CA LEU A 390 20.85 -0.88 2.14
C LEU A 390 19.55 -0.49 2.88
N SER A 391 18.66 0.23 2.20
CA SER A 391 17.35 0.59 2.74
C SER A 391 16.50 -0.65 3.08
N MET A 392 16.49 -1.66 2.19
CA MET A 392 15.83 -2.93 2.45
C MET A 392 16.48 -3.67 3.63
N ALA A 393 17.81 -3.77 3.66
CA ALA A 393 18.56 -4.42 4.73
C ALA A 393 18.30 -3.76 6.10
N HIS A 394 18.17 -2.43 6.13
CA HIS A 394 17.81 -1.67 7.32
C HIS A 394 16.45 -2.10 7.88
N LEU A 395 15.41 -2.13 7.05
CA LEU A 395 14.08 -2.56 7.48
C LEU A 395 14.07 -4.03 7.93
N MET A 396 14.73 -4.89 7.15
CA MET A 396 14.86 -6.32 7.41
C MET A 396 15.59 -6.65 8.71
N SER A 397 16.43 -5.74 9.22
CA SER A 397 17.15 -5.93 10.49
C SER A 397 16.22 -5.97 11.71
N SER A 398 15.02 -5.37 11.63
CA SER A 398 14.03 -5.40 12.70
C SER A 398 12.98 -6.50 12.54
N TRP A 399 13.02 -7.29 11.46
CA TRP A 399 12.04 -8.32 11.18
C TRP A 399 12.14 -9.49 12.17
N SER A 400 11.02 -9.85 12.78
CA SER A 400 10.84 -11.05 13.60
C SER A 400 10.08 -12.10 12.79
N VAL A 401 10.84 -12.95 12.09
CA VAL A 401 10.32 -14.01 11.21
C VAL A 401 10.94 -15.37 11.59
N PRO A 402 10.29 -16.51 11.27
CA PRO A 402 10.81 -17.82 11.64
C PRO A 402 12.13 -18.21 10.94
N CYS A 403 12.37 -17.74 9.72
CA CYS A 403 13.61 -18.01 9.00
C CYS A 403 14.81 -17.29 9.62
N GLN A 404 15.97 -17.95 9.57
CA GLN A 404 17.21 -17.36 10.05
C GLN A 404 17.59 -16.17 9.17
N ARG A 405 17.85 -15.03 9.82
CA ARG A 405 18.37 -13.85 9.14
C ARG A 405 19.80 -14.09 8.67
N PRO A 406 20.12 -13.86 7.39
CA PRO A 406 21.49 -13.98 6.90
C PRO A 406 22.48 -13.05 7.61
N GLU A 407 23.69 -13.56 7.84
CA GLU A 407 24.81 -12.74 8.30
C GLU A 407 25.07 -11.59 7.32
N GLY A 408 25.39 -10.41 7.84
CA GLY A 408 25.66 -9.22 7.04
C GLY A 408 24.47 -8.28 6.81
N ILE A 409 23.21 -8.72 7.00
CA ILE A 409 22.05 -7.79 6.92
C ILE A 409 22.14 -6.72 8.02
N ASN A 410 22.46 -7.11 9.25
CA ASN A 410 22.55 -6.19 10.39
C ASN A 410 23.73 -5.21 10.26
N THR A 411 24.84 -5.66 9.66
CA THR A 411 26.08 -4.86 9.56
C THR A 411 26.17 -4.06 8.26
N ALA A 412 25.30 -4.32 7.27
CA ALA A 412 25.34 -3.63 5.98
C ALA A 412 25.27 -2.12 6.12
N ASN A 413 24.43 -1.61 7.03
CA ASN A 413 24.27 -0.18 7.25
C ASN A 413 25.40 0.49 8.05
N ALA A 414 26.29 -0.30 8.67
CA ALA A 414 27.45 0.23 9.39
C ALA A 414 28.61 0.59 8.44
N ARG A 415 28.60 0.05 7.21
CA ARG A 415 29.65 0.26 6.23
C ARG A 415 29.33 1.50 5.36
N PRO A 416 30.24 2.49 5.26
CA PRO A 416 30.12 3.62 4.34
C PRO A 416 29.89 3.17 2.90
N MET A 417 29.15 3.95 2.11
CA MET A 417 28.73 3.57 0.76
C MET A 417 29.94 3.43 -0.20
N GLU A 418 30.96 4.26 0.00
CA GLU A 418 32.18 4.34 -0.79
C GLU A 418 33.05 3.08 -0.67
N GLU A 419 32.86 2.30 0.39
CA GLU A 419 33.63 1.09 0.62
C GLU A 419 33.08 -0.10 -0.17
N TRP A 420 31.84 -0.03 -0.67
CA TRP A 420 31.20 -1.13 -1.39
C TRP A 420 31.74 -1.26 -2.81
N ASN A 421 32.17 -2.45 -3.18
CA ASN A 421 32.47 -2.81 -4.57
C ASN A 421 31.33 -3.63 -5.17
N GLY A 422 31.24 -3.71 -6.50
CA GLY A 422 30.14 -4.43 -7.17
C GLY A 422 30.01 -5.92 -6.81
N HIS A 423 31.08 -6.58 -6.35
CA HIS A 423 30.98 -7.96 -5.84
C HIS A 423 30.25 -8.00 -4.48
N ASP A 424 30.60 -7.10 -3.57
CA ASP A 424 29.94 -6.98 -2.26
C ASP A 424 28.46 -6.63 -2.42
N VAL A 425 28.13 -5.72 -3.35
CA VAL A 425 26.73 -5.36 -3.62
C VAL A 425 25.94 -6.57 -4.13
N ARG A 426 26.50 -7.37 -5.05
CA ARG A 426 25.87 -8.61 -5.52
C ARG A 426 25.68 -9.63 -4.39
N GLN A 427 26.60 -9.69 -3.43
CA GLN A 427 26.42 -10.55 -2.26
C GLN A 427 25.29 -10.06 -1.34
N LEU A 428 25.24 -8.75 -1.07
CA LEU A 428 24.14 -8.16 -0.29
C LEU A 428 22.80 -8.42 -0.97
N GLU A 429 22.71 -8.20 -2.28
CA GLU A 429 21.49 -8.44 -3.07
C GLU A 429 20.99 -9.88 -2.93
N ARG A 430 21.88 -10.88 -3.04
CA ARG A 430 21.51 -12.29 -2.84
C ARG A 430 20.97 -12.55 -1.43
N ARG A 431 21.58 -11.97 -0.40
CA ARG A 431 21.16 -12.12 1.00
C ARG A 431 19.80 -11.48 1.24
N VAL A 432 19.59 -10.25 0.74
CA VAL A 432 18.31 -9.52 0.80
C VAL A 432 17.22 -10.30 0.06
N ALA A 433 17.47 -10.71 -1.19
CA ALA A 433 16.50 -11.44 -1.99
C ALA A 433 16.09 -12.78 -1.34
N ARG A 434 17.06 -13.55 -0.83
CA ARG A 434 16.80 -14.82 -0.14
C ARG A 434 16.00 -14.61 1.15
N TYR A 435 16.36 -13.62 1.95
CA TYR A 435 15.65 -13.34 3.20
C TYR A 435 14.23 -12.85 2.92
N TYR A 436 14.03 -11.99 1.91
CA TYR A 436 12.71 -11.50 1.49
C TYR A 436 11.79 -12.67 1.07
N THR A 437 12.24 -13.45 0.09
CA THR A 437 11.44 -14.53 -0.51
C THR A 437 11.08 -15.61 0.51
N GLN A 438 12.01 -16.02 1.37
CA GLN A 438 11.74 -16.98 2.45
C GLN A 438 10.77 -16.40 3.50
N SER A 439 11.01 -15.17 3.97
CA SER A 439 10.15 -14.51 4.96
C SER A 439 8.72 -14.36 4.43
N PHE A 440 8.58 -13.98 3.17
CA PHE A 440 7.29 -13.86 2.52
C PHE A 440 6.57 -15.20 2.44
N TYR A 441 7.26 -16.26 2.02
CA TYR A 441 6.68 -17.60 1.96
C TYR A 441 6.19 -18.07 3.34
N GLU A 442 7.01 -17.90 4.38
CA GLU A 442 6.66 -18.33 5.73
C GLU A 442 5.49 -17.55 6.34
N LEU A 443 5.36 -16.26 6.01
CA LEU A 443 4.28 -15.41 6.56
C LEU A 443 3.00 -15.42 5.71
N PHE A 444 3.10 -15.52 4.39
CA PHE A 444 1.97 -15.38 3.45
C PHE A 444 1.61 -16.69 2.73
N GLY A 445 2.44 -17.73 2.84
CA GLY A 445 2.13 -19.06 2.33
C GLY A 445 2.14 -19.19 0.80
N ARG A 446 2.71 -18.22 0.09
CA ARG A 446 2.89 -18.25 -1.37
C ARG A 446 4.23 -17.66 -1.78
N ALA A 447 4.62 -17.89 -3.03
CA ALA A 447 5.78 -17.20 -3.60
C ALA A 447 5.54 -15.68 -3.65
N ALA A 448 6.57 -14.92 -3.34
CA ALA A 448 6.57 -13.47 -3.47
C ALA A 448 6.66 -13.05 -4.93
N VAL A 449 6.11 -11.89 -5.26
CA VAL A 449 6.45 -11.17 -6.49
C VAL A 449 7.86 -10.61 -6.31
N VAL A 450 8.65 -10.62 -7.37
CA VAL A 450 10.04 -10.17 -7.34
C VAL A 450 10.28 -9.09 -8.39
N PRO A 451 11.27 -8.20 -8.19
CA PRO A 451 11.56 -7.13 -9.12
C PRO A 451 12.04 -7.68 -10.46
N MET A 452 11.59 -7.02 -11.53
CA MET A 452 11.96 -7.31 -12.92
C MET A 452 12.71 -6.11 -13.51
N ARG A 453 13.39 -6.33 -14.64
CA ARG A 453 14.13 -5.29 -15.37
C ARG A 453 13.56 -5.09 -16.77
N LEU A 454 13.40 -3.84 -17.20
CA LEU A 454 13.13 -3.51 -18.60
C LEU A 454 14.46 -3.38 -19.36
N GLU A 455 14.66 -4.15 -20.42
CA GLU A 455 15.93 -4.16 -21.17
C GLU A 455 15.95 -3.25 -22.40
N HIS A 456 14.78 -2.91 -22.94
CA HIS A 456 14.68 -2.07 -24.14
C HIS A 456 14.88 -0.59 -23.84
N GLU A 457 15.32 0.16 -24.85
CA GLU A 457 15.37 1.62 -24.76
C GLU A 457 13.95 2.16 -24.64
N LEU A 458 13.69 2.90 -23.57
CA LEU A 458 12.42 3.54 -23.35
C LEU A 458 12.36 4.76 -24.25
N GLY A 459 11.36 4.80 -25.13
CA GLY A 459 11.10 5.98 -25.95
C GLY A 459 10.74 7.15 -25.03
N THR A 460 11.51 8.23 -25.12
CA THR A 460 11.25 9.52 -24.45
C THR A 460 9.90 10.10 -24.79
#